data_AF-A0AAJ1ZR17-F1
#
_entry.id   AF-A0AAJ1ZR17-F1
#
_cell.length_a   1.000
_cell.length_b   1.000
_cell.length_c   1.000
_cell.angle_alpha   90.00
_cell.angle_beta   90.00
_cell.angle_gamma   90.00
#
_symmetry.space_group_name_H-M   'P 1'
#
loop_
_entity.id
_entity.type
_entity.pdbx_description
1 polymer ?
#
loop_
_entity_poly.entity_id
_entity_poly.type
_entity_poly.pdbx_seq_one_letter_code
_entity_poly.pdbx_strand_id
1 'polypeptide(L)'
;MENWFMPGDSEAESRIHPAFTPSGPIDAALEWSQNRSQNSDTRSFVGVWNGIQGDGGAAFNTSYALNGPCLTHFQSRGVTSLAHYTTIANLLQGILQIWPAQAIQVAPTKYESVFPDRLAVGWMVYLPHALTAAEVPEARALIPVARDGQQQGTIIVSVTDAVFDADNRDHVKVANDIEIRLADQDLLPRFADL
;
A
#
# COMPACT_ATOMS: atom_id res chain seq x y z
N MET A 1 3.15 -15.86 6.44
CA MET A 1 3.72 -15.03 7.53
C MET A 1 2.78 -15.16 8.70
N GLU A 2 3.18 -15.91 9.74
CA GLU A 2 2.23 -16.31 10.81
C GLU A 2 2.37 -15.48 12.09
N ASN A 3 3.51 -14.82 12.29
CA ASN A 3 3.77 -14.06 13.52
C ASN A 3 3.92 -12.58 13.20
N TRP A 4 3.14 -11.76 13.90
CA TRP A 4 3.23 -10.30 13.89
C TRP A 4 3.26 -9.81 15.34
N PHE A 5 4.02 -8.75 15.59
CA PHE A 5 4.33 -8.24 16.91
C PHE A 5 4.08 -6.74 16.99
N MET A 6 3.72 -6.27 18.18
CA MET A 6 3.62 -4.84 18.49
C MET A 6 5.01 -4.21 18.54
N PRO A 7 5.22 -2.96 18.10
CA PRO A 7 6.50 -2.28 18.24
C PRO A 7 6.87 -2.11 19.71
N GLY A 8 8.16 -2.22 20.02
CA GLY A 8 8.75 -1.94 21.32
C GLY A 8 10.00 -1.08 21.18
N ASP A 9 10.57 -0.63 22.29
CA ASP A 9 11.80 0.17 22.31
C ASP A 9 13.02 -0.67 21.93
N SER A 10 12.89 -2.00 21.98
CA SER A 10 13.87 -2.96 21.47
C SER A 10 13.21 -4.12 20.73
N GLU A 11 13.99 -4.81 19.90
CA GLU A 11 13.54 -6.04 19.24
C GLU A 11 13.10 -7.12 20.24
N ALA A 12 13.88 -7.30 21.32
CA ALA A 12 13.61 -8.33 22.32
C ALA A 12 12.27 -8.08 23.04
N GLU A 13 12.01 -6.82 23.40
CA GLU A 13 10.72 -6.39 23.98
C GLU A 13 9.59 -6.58 22.98
N SER A 14 9.78 -6.19 21.72
CA SER A 14 8.74 -6.31 20.72
C SER A 14 8.30 -7.77 20.47
N ARG A 15 9.26 -8.70 20.41
CA ARG A 15 8.99 -10.13 20.14
C ARG A 15 8.19 -10.85 21.22
N ILE A 16 8.12 -10.33 22.45
CA ILE A 16 7.29 -10.90 23.51
C ILE A 16 5.83 -10.39 23.47
N HIS A 17 5.53 -9.45 22.57
CA HIS A 17 4.23 -8.82 22.42
C HIS A 17 3.59 -9.18 21.07
N PRO A 18 2.97 -10.37 20.93
CA PRO A 18 2.26 -10.74 19.72
C PRO A 18 1.11 -9.75 19.46
N ALA A 19 0.83 -9.45 18.20
CA ALA A 19 -0.24 -8.53 17.81
C ALA A 19 -1.58 -9.23 17.56
N PHE A 20 -1.56 -10.50 17.12
CA PHE A 20 -2.77 -11.24 16.73
C PHE A 20 -2.77 -12.67 17.28
N THR A 21 -3.97 -13.20 17.50
CA THR A 21 -4.29 -14.63 17.52
C THR A 21 -4.84 -15.05 16.15
N PRO A 22 -5.07 -16.35 15.90
CA PRO A 22 -5.80 -16.79 14.69
C PRO A 22 -7.20 -16.20 14.54
N SER A 23 -7.80 -15.66 15.60
CA SER A 23 -9.14 -15.06 15.58
C SER A 23 -9.15 -13.53 15.47
N GLY A 24 -7.99 -12.86 15.47
CA GLY A 24 -7.91 -11.41 15.33
C GLY A 24 -6.88 -10.74 16.25
N PRO A 25 -6.92 -9.41 16.39
CA PRO A 25 -6.00 -8.69 17.28
C PRO A 25 -6.20 -9.10 18.74
N ILE A 26 -5.12 -9.11 19.52
CA ILE A 26 -5.20 -9.40 20.96
C ILE A 26 -5.64 -8.16 21.75
N ASP A 27 -6.27 -8.36 22.91
CA ASP A 27 -6.74 -7.25 23.77
C ASP A 27 -5.62 -6.28 24.14
N ALA A 28 -4.43 -6.78 24.48
CA ALA A 28 -3.27 -5.94 24.80
C ALA A 28 -2.85 -5.01 23.64
N ALA A 29 -3.05 -5.44 22.39
CA ALA A 29 -2.76 -4.61 21.21
C ALA A 29 -3.82 -3.54 20.98
N LEU A 30 -5.08 -3.84 21.31
CA LEU A 30 -6.16 -2.87 21.28
C LEU A 30 -5.97 -1.82 22.38
N GLU A 31 -5.66 -2.24 23.60
CA GLU A 31 -5.36 -1.34 24.73
C GLU A 31 -4.15 -0.45 24.45
N TRP A 32 -3.07 -1.02 23.91
CA TRP A 32 -1.88 -0.25 23.52
C TRP A 32 -2.20 0.84 22.49
N SER A 33 -2.99 0.48 21.45
CA SER A 33 -3.44 1.44 20.43
C SER A 33 -4.29 2.57 21.03
N GLN A 34 -5.24 2.22 21.90
CA GLN A 34 -6.11 3.18 22.58
C GLN A 34 -5.31 4.14 23.46
N ASN A 35 -4.41 3.62 24.30
CA ASN A 35 -3.55 4.43 25.18
C ASN A 35 -2.66 5.40 24.39
N ARG A 36 -2.14 4.99 23.23
CA ARG A 36 -1.32 5.84 22.38
C ARG A 36 -2.13 6.94 21.69
N SER A 37 -3.41 6.69 21.43
CA SER A 37 -4.36 7.68 20.90
C SER A 37 -4.96 8.62 21.95
N GLN A 38 -4.83 8.33 23.26
CA GLN A 38 -5.39 9.20 24.32
C GLN A 38 -4.83 10.64 24.31
N ASN A 39 -3.68 10.87 23.67
CA ASN A 39 -3.11 12.20 23.48
C ASN A 39 -3.65 12.93 22.22
N SER A 40 -4.64 12.36 21.52
CA SER A 40 -5.19 12.88 20.27
C SER A 40 -6.64 12.43 20.05
N ASP A 41 -7.60 13.31 20.31
CA ASP A 41 -9.05 13.06 20.12
C ASP A 41 -9.45 12.80 18.65
N THR A 42 -8.56 13.08 17.70
CA THR A 42 -8.88 13.07 16.26
C THR A 42 -8.06 12.07 15.45
N ARG A 43 -7.14 11.33 16.08
CA ARG A 43 -6.23 10.41 15.38
C ARG A 43 -5.81 9.23 16.25
N SER A 44 -5.91 8.02 15.69
CA SER A 44 -5.36 6.81 16.28
C SER A 44 -4.34 6.16 15.32
N PHE A 45 -3.41 5.39 15.89
CA PHE A 45 -2.34 4.74 15.15
C PHE A 45 -2.07 3.36 15.73
N VAL A 46 -2.00 2.36 14.86
CA VAL A 46 -1.51 1.02 15.19
C VAL A 46 -0.43 0.62 14.21
N GLY A 47 0.67 0.05 14.70
CA GLY A 47 1.75 -0.49 13.88
C GLY A 47 2.10 -1.89 14.35
N VAL A 48 2.49 -2.74 13.41
CA VAL A 48 2.94 -4.11 13.67
C VAL A 48 4.03 -4.50 12.68
N TRP A 49 4.85 -5.48 13.03
CA TRP A 49 5.87 -6.04 12.16
C TRP A 49 6.00 -7.54 12.34
N ASN A 50 6.58 -8.23 11.36
CA ASN A 50 6.64 -9.70 11.35
C ASN A 50 7.77 -10.28 12.22
N GLY A 51 8.48 -9.46 12.99
CA GLY A 51 9.59 -9.92 13.82
C GLY A 51 10.82 -10.33 13.00
N ILE A 52 11.06 -9.80 11.81
CA ILE A 52 12.26 -10.09 11.02
C ILE A 52 12.95 -8.78 10.67
N GLN A 53 14.23 -8.64 11.04
CA GLN A 53 15.06 -7.51 10.63
C GLN A 53 15.69 -7.77 9.27
N GLY A 54 15.84 -6.71 8.47
CA GLY A 54 16.50 -6.81 7.16
C GLY A 54 15.66 -7.58 6.14
N ASP A 55 16.30 -8.47 5.40
CA ASP A 55 15.65 -9.24 4.33
C ASP A 55 14.68 -10.28 4.91
N GLY A 56 13.47 -10.33 4.35
CA GLY A 56 12.33 -11.06 4.90
C GLY A 56 11.50 -10.21 5.87
N GLY A 57 11.96 -9.02 6.25
CA GLY A 57 11.25 -8.08 7.11
C GLY A 57 10.01 -7.50 6.45
N ALA A 58 8.93 -7.39 7.21
CA ALA A 58 7.71 -6.70 6.81
C ALA A 58 7.09 -5.99 8.01
N ALA A 59 6.56 -4.80 7.77
CA ALA A 59 5.84 -4.02 8.76
C ALA A 59 4.66 -3.31 8.10
N PHE A 60 3.60 -3.08 8.86
CA PHE A 60 2.57 -2.14 8.44
C PHE A 60 2.07 -1.32 9.61
N ASN A 61 1.54 -0.17 9.27
CA ASN A 61 0.85 0.68 10.22
C ASN A 61 -0.39 1.28 9.59
N THR A 62 -1.40 1.48 10.41
CA THR A 62 -2.66 2.10 10.03
C THR A 62 -2.89 3.28 10.96
N SER A 63 -3.20 4.44 10.39
CA SER A 63 -3.69 5.59 11.14
C SER A 63 -5.10 5.95 10.70
N TYR A 64 -5.99 6.07 11.67
CA TYR A 64 -7.35 6.57 11.49
C TYR A 64 -7.40 8.03 11.91
N ALA A 65 -8.06 8.88 11.13
CA ALA A 65 -8.23 10.30 11.43
C ALA A 65 -9.68 10.72 11.21
N LEU A 66 -10.23 11.55 12.10
CA LEU A 66 -11.59 12.10 11.97
C LEU A 66 -11.65 13.28 10.99
N ASN A 67 -10.58 14.07 10.90
CA ASN A 67 -10.51 15.31 10.12
C ASN A 67 -9.38 15.26 9.07
N GLY A 68 -9.19 14.11 8.42
CA GLY A 68 -8.16 13.90 7.40
C GLY A 68 -8.14 12.47 6.87
N PRO A 69 -7.21 12.15 5.95
CA PRO A 69 -7.16 10.84 5.33
C PRO A 69 -6.79 9.75 6.34
N CYS A 70 -7.50 8.63 6.27
CA CYS A 70 -7.07 7.38 6.89
C CYS A 70 -5.98 6.76 6.01
N LEU A 71 -4.87 6.34 6.61
CA LEU A 71 -3.71 5.86 5.89
C LEU A 71 -3.30 4.49 6.41
N THR A 72 -3.05 3.56 5.51
CA THR A 72 -2.34 2.32 5.82
C THR A 72 -1.06 2.30 4.99
N HIS A 73 0.07 2.11 5.67
CA HIS A 73 1.37 1.98 5.04
C HIS A 73 1.90 0.58 5.30
N PHE A 74 2.27 -0.13 4.24
CA PHE A 74 2.91 -1.43 4.30
C PHE A 74 4.30 -1.31 3.68
N GLN A 75 5.30 -1.82 4.38
CA GLN A 75 6.67 -1.87 3.92
C GLN A 75 7.22 -3.29 4.07
N SER A 76 8.05 -3.69 3.12
CA SER A 76 8.77 -4.95 3.18
C SER A 76 10.14 -4.82 2.55
N ARG A 77 11.05 -5.72 2.92
CA ARG A 77 12.38 -5.80 2.36
C ARG A 77 12.75 -7.26 2.13
N GLY A 78 13.23 -7.59 0.94
CA GLY A 78 13.74 -8.94 0.65
C GLY A 78 12.70 -10.07 0.80
N VAL A 79 11.40 -9.76 0.74
CA VAL A 79 10.33 -10.77 0.81
C VAL A 79 10.10 -11.31 -0.59
N THR A 80 10.69 -12.48 -0.91
CA THR A 80 10.67 -13.06 -2.26
C THR A 80 9.26 -13.27 -2.83
N SER A 81 8.28 -13.62 -2.00
CA SER A 81 6.90 -13.80 -2.48
C SER A 81 6.28 -12.50 -3.01
N LEU A 82 6.73 -11.34 -2.53
CA LEU A 82 6.30 -10.01 -2.96
C LEU A 82 7.09 -9.51 -4.19
N ALA A 83 8.02 -10.29 -4.72
CA ALA A 83 8.76 -9.96 -5.94
C ALA A 83 7.96 -10.15 -7.24
N HIS A 84 6.75 -10.72 -7.15
CA HIS A 84 5.87 -10.91 -8.30
C HIS A 84 4.68 -9.95 -8.24
N TYR A 85 4.44 -9.27 -9.38
CA TYR A 85 3.37 -8.28 -9.50
C TYR A 85 1.99 -8.88 -9.17
N THR A 86 1.74 -10.14 -9.56
CA THR A 86 0.48 -10.83 -9.27
C THR A 86 0.26 -11.04 -7.78
N THR A 87 1.31 -11.34 -7.01
CA THR A 87 1.22 -11.47 -5.55
C THR A 87 0.86 -10.13 -4.91
N ILE A 88 1.49 -9.04 -5.34
CA ILE A 88 1.16 -7.69 -4.88
C ILE A 88 -0.29 -7.36 -5.24
N ALA A 89 -0.72 -7.61 -6.48
CA ALA A 89 -2.08 -7.33 -6.91
C ALA A 89 -3.13 -8.11 -6.08
N ASN A 90 -2.84 -9.36 -5.73
CA ASN A 90 -3.69 -10.16 -4.83
C ASN A 90 -3.73 -9.58 -3.41
N LEU A 91 -2.59 -9.11 -2.89
CA LEU A 91 -2.52 -8.40 -1.61
C LEU A 91 -3.39 -7.13 -1.65
N LEU A 92 -3.27 -6.31 -2.71
CA LEU A 92 -4.07 -5.09 -2.88
C LEU A 92 -5.56 -5.40 -2.95
N GLN A 93 -5.97 -6.43 -3.69
CA GLN A 93 -7.37 -6.87 -3.72
C GLN A 93 -7.87 -7.27 -2.34
N GLY A 94 -7.06 -8.01 -1.56
CA GLY A 94 -7.39 -8.38 -0.18
C GLY A 94 -7.56 -7.16 0.74
N ILE A 95 -6.68 -6.16 0.61
CA ILE A 95 -6.80 -4.88 1.34
C ILE A 95 -8.09 -4.17 0.96
N LEU A 96 -8.44 -4.12 -0.33
CA LEU A 96 -9.63 -3.44 -0.84
C LEU A 96 -10.96 -4.10 -0.43
N GLN A 97 -10.95 -5.39 -0.05
CA GLN A 97 -12.10 -6.04 0.57
C GLN A 97 -12.34 -5.56 2.01
N ILE A 98 -11.28 -5.14 2.70
CA ILE A 98 -11.33 -4.67 4.09
C ILE A 98 -11.63 -3.18 4.11
N TRP A 99 -10.91 -2.39 3.30
CA TRP A 99 -10.99 -0.93 3.27
C TRP A 99 -11.27 -0.41 1.85
N PRO A 100 -12.34 0.39 1.64
CA PRO A 100 -12.59 1.06 0.37
C PRO A 100 -11.63 2.24 0.18
N ALA A 101 -10.35 1.96 -0.06
CA ALA A 101 -9.33 2.98 -0.22
C ALA A 101 -9.62 3.86 -1.45
N GLN A 102 -9.39 5.18 -1.32
CA GLN A 102 -9.51 6.10 -2.46
C GLN A 102 -8.37 5.93 -3.46
N ALA A 103 -7.22 5.42 -3.01
CA ALA A 103 -6.12 4.98 -3.86
C ALA A 103 -5.15 4.09 -3.08
N ILE A 104 -4.32 3.33 -3.79
CA ILE A 104 -3.17 2.61 -3.21
C ILE A 104 -1.98 2.78 -4.14
N GLN A 105 -0.81 3.14 -3.59
CA GLN A 105 0.44 3.23 -4.33
C GLN A 105 1.42 2.14 -3.87
N VAL A 106 2.10 1.52 -4.83
CA VAL A 106 3.17 0.55 -4.61
C VAL A 106 4.42 1.02 -5.35
N ALA A 107 5.43 1.45 -4.61
CA ALA A 107 6.70 1.87 -5.16
C ALA A 107 7.83 1.67 -4.14
N PRO A 108 9.09 1.47 -4.58
CA PRO A 108 10.23 1.58 -3.68
C PRO A 108 10.37 3.03 -3.19
N THR A 109 10.87 3.22 -1.97
CA THR A 109 11.00 4.55 -1.32
C THR A 109 11.81 5.56 -2.15
N LYS A 110 12.76 5.09 -2.95
CA LYS A 110 13.63 5.94 -3.79
C LYS A 110 12.98 6.41 -5.10
N TYR A 111 11.75 5.99 -5.41
CA TYR A 111 11.10 6.37 -6.66
C TYR A 111 10.68 7.85 -6.64
N GLU A 112 11.01 8.58 -7.70
CA GLU A 112 10.64 9.98 -7.91
C GLU A 112 9.60 10.08 -9.03
N SER A 113 8.43 10.64 -8.71
CA SER A 113 7.31 10.83 -9.65
C SER A 113 7.47 12.08 -10.51
N VAL A 114 6.69 12.16 -11.58
CA VAL A 114 6.60 13.34 -12.47
C VAL A 114 5.95 14.53 -11.75
N PHE A 115 4.94 14.25 -10.94
CA PHE A 115 4.12 15.27 -10.27
C PHE A 115 4.30 15.17 -8.74
N PRO A 116 4.93 16.16 -8.08
CA PRO A 116 5.18 16.11 -6.64
C PRO A 116 3.90 16.30 -5.80
N ASP A 117 2.84 16.86 -6.39
CA ASP A 117 1.56 17.13 -5.74
C ASP A 117 0.49 16.04 -5.97
N ARG A 118 0.83 14.98 -6.73
CA ARG A 118 -0.07 13.87 -7.06
C ARG A 118 0.46 12.52 -6.60
N LEU A 119 -0.43 11.53 -6.56
CA LEU A 119 -0.03 10.14 -6.37
C LEU A 119 0.98 9.72 -7.43
N ALA A 120 1.92 8.88 -7.04
CA ALA A 120 2.86 8.27 -7.95
C ALA A 120 2.37 6.90 -8.40
N VAL A 121 2.71 6.49 -9.62
CA VAL A 121 2.43 5.14 -10.11
C VAL A 121 3.48 4.16 -9.58
N GLY A 122 4.77 4.46 -9.77
CA GLY A 122 5.85 3.56 -9.39
C GLY A 122 5.67 2.18 -10.00
N TRP A 123 5.59 1.13 -9.18
CA TRP A 123 5.29 -0.22 -9.66
C TRP A 123 3.79 -0.38 -9.98
N MET A 124 2.93 0.04 -9.05
CA MET A 124 1.48 -0.06 -9.20
C MET A 124 0.75 1.08 -8.55
N VAL A 125 -0.38 1.47 -9.15
CA VAL A 125 -1.38 2.31 -8.50
C VAL A 125 -2.76 1.68 -8.65
N TYR A 126 -3.53 1.66 -7.57
CA TYR A 126 -4.97 1.40 -7.62
C TYR A 126 -5.72 2.73 -7.65
N LEU A 127 -6.69 2.84 -8.55
CA LEU A 127 -7.64 3.94 -8.62
C LEU A 127 -9.08 3.40 -8.69
N PRO A 128 -10.07 4.08 -8.09
CA PRO A 128 -11.47 3.68 -8.06
C PRO A 128 -12.21 4.03 -9.37
N HIS A 129 -11.55 3.75 -10.50
CA HIS A 129 -12.06 3.95 -11.84
C HIS A 129 -11.94 2.64 -12.64
N ALA A 130 -12.98 2.29 -13.38
CA ALA A 130 -12.93 1.18 -14.32
C ALA A 130 -12.19 1.65 -15.58
N LEU A 131 -10.92 1.25 -15.71
CA LEU A 131 -10.04 1.70 -16.79
C LEU A 131 -9.79 0.58 -17.78
N THR A 132 -9.69 0.97 -19.05
CA THR A 132 -9.43 0.09 -20.19
C THR A 132 -8.02 0.28 -20.74
N ALA A 133 -7.54 -0.69 -21.51
CA ALA A 133 -6.23 -0.59 -22.17
C ALA A 133 -6.16 0.56 -23.20
N ALA A 134 -7.30 1.06 -23.68
CA ALA A 134 -7.33 2.22 -24.57
C ALA A 134 -7.09 3.55 -23.81
N GLU A 135 -7.51 3.64 -22.56
CA GLU A 135 -7.34 4.82 -21.70
C GLU A 135 -5.93 4.90 -21.10
N VAL A 136 -5.29 3.74 -20.87
CA VAL A 136 -3.91 3.68 -20.35
C VAL A 136 -3.07 2.68 -21.14
N PRO A 137 -2.76 2.97 -22.42
CA PRO A 137 -2.03 2.05 -23.30
C PRO A 137 -0.59 1.79 -22.85
N GLU A 138 -0.02 2.67 -22.03
CA GLU A 138 1.34 2.55 -21.48
C GLU A 138 1.42 1.50 -20.35
N ALA A 139 0.29 1.13 -19.73
CA ALA A 139 0.25 0.13 -18.68
C ALA A 139 0.61 -1.27 -19.19
N ARG A 140 1.41 -2.00 -18.44
CA ARG A 140 1.80 -3.40 -18.76
C ARG A 140 0.74 -4.40 -18.32
N ALA A 141 -0.07 -4.05 -17.33
CA ALA A 141 -1.30 -4.75 -17.00
C ALA A 141 -2.32 -3.79 -16.37
N LEU A 142 -3.59 -4.10 -16.60
CA LEU A 142 -4.74 -3.48 -15.92
C LEU A 142 -5.53 -4.61 -15.26
N ILE A 143 -5.55 -4.61 -13.93
CA ILE A 143 -6.20 -5.67 -13.14
C ILE A 143 -7.49 -5.09 -12.56
N PRO A 144 -8.66 -5.52 -13.03
CA PRO A 144 -9.93 -5.03 -12.52
C PRO A 144 -10.11 -5.45 -11.06
N VAL A 145 -10.55 -4.53 -10.21
CA VAL A 145 -10.96 -4.83 -8.84
C VAL A 145 -12.48 -4.80 -8.78
N ALA A 146 -13.09 -5.96 -8.56
CA ALA A 146 -14.53 -6.10 -8.48
C ALA A 146 -15.01 -6.32 -7.04
N ARG A 147 -16.18 -5.76 -6.73
CA ARG A 147 -16.95 -6.02 -5.51
C ARG A 147 -18.40 -6.21 -5.91
N ASP A 148 -19.03 -7.25 -5.37
CA ASP A 148 -20.44 -7.58 -5.63
C ASP A 148 -20.79 -7.71 -7.14
N GLY A 149 -19.84 -8.21 -7.93
CA GLY A 149 -20.00 -8.39 -9.38
C GLY A 149 -19.83 -7.12 -10.22
N GLN A 150 -19.50 -5.98 -9.61
CA GLN A 150 -19.22 -4.72 -10.30
C GLN A 150 -17.77 -4.29 -10.12
N GLN A 151 -17.13 -3.81 -11.20
CA GLN A 151 -15.78 -3.25 -11.12
C GLN A 151 -15.82 -1.91 -10.38
N GLN A 152 -15.12 -1.85 -9.25
CA GLN A 152 -15.00 -0.68 -8.39
C GLN A 152 -13.76 0.14 -8.75
N GLY A 153 -12.78 -0.47 -9.40
CA GLY A 153 -11.55 0.21 -9.77
C GLY A 153 -10.61 -0.68 -10.56
N THR A 154 -9.38 -0.21 -10.72
CA THR A 154 -8.35 -0.86 -11.51
C THR A 154 -7.00 -0.70 -10.84
N ILE A 155 -6.25 -1.80 -10.71
CA ILE A 155 -4.82 -1.77 -10.38
C ILE A 155 -4.06 -1.65 -11.71
N ILE A 156 -3.30 -0.58 -11.86
CA ILE A 156 -2.49 -0.26 -13.02
C ILE A 156 -1.06 -0.67 -12.70
N VAL A 157 -0.43 -1.48 -13.57
CA VAL A 157 0.90 -2.04 -13.34
C VAL A 157 1.88 -1.54 -14.40
N SER A 158 3.00 -0.95 -13.99
CA SER A 158 4.02 -0.41 -14.89
C SER A 158 5.05 -1.47 -15.36
N VAL A 159 5.30 -2.51 -14.57
CA VAL A 159 6.29 -3.57 -14.86
C VAL A 159 5.73 -4.92 -14.42
N THR A 160 5.74 -5.91 -15.32
CA THR A 160 5.16 -7.25 -15.09
C THR A 160 6.17 -8.40 -15.21
N ASP A 161 7.31 -8.16 -15.83
CA ASP A 161 8.37 -9.14 -16.11
C ASP A 161 9.52 -9.11 -15.08
N ALA A 162 9.55 -8.10 -14.21
CA ALA A 162 10.52 -7.98 -13.12
C ALA A 162 9.95 -7.23 -11.90
N VAL A 163 10.72 -7.19 -10.82
CA VAL A 163 10.47 -6.25 -9.72
C VAL A 163 10.76 -4.83 -10.23
N PHE A 164 9.88 -3.89 -9.91
CA PHE A 164 10.14 -2.48 -10.24
C PHE A 164 11.42 -1.99 -9.57
N ASP A 165 12.24 -1.28 -10.35
CA ASP A 165 13.52 -0.75 -9.89
C ASP A 165 13.61 0.72 -10.30
N ALA A 166 13.66 1.60 -9.32
CA ALA A 166 13.73 3.03 -9.54
C ALA A 166 15.10 3.51 -10.07
N ASP A 167 16.13 2.64 -10.11
CA ASP A 167 17.38 2.95 -10.84
C ASP A 167 17.33 2.49 -12.31
N ASN A 168 16.34 1.66 -12.67
CA ASN A 168 16.13 1.22 -14.05
C ASN A 168 15.32 2.28 -14.81
N ARG A 169 15.98 2.96 -15.75
CA ARG A 169 15.39 4.02 -16.57
C ARG A 169 14.16 3.58 -17.36
N ASP A 170 14.10 2.33 -17.81
CA ASP A 170 12.96 1.83 -18.59
C ASP A 170 11.75 1.61 -17.68
N HIS A 171 11.97 1.12 -16.45
CA HIS A 171 10.91 0.98 -15.45
C HIS A 171 10.35 2.36 -15.06
N VAL A 172 11.23 3.31 -14.73
CA VAL A 172 10.85 4.69 -14.39
C VAL A 172 10.11 5.35 -15.55
N LYS A 173 10.60 5.19 -16.80
CA LYS A 173 9.95 5.77 -17.97
C LYS A 173 8.50 5.29 -18.11
N VAL A 174 8.25 3.99 -18.02
CA VAL A 174 6.88 3.45 -18.15
C VAL A 174 5.97 3.98 -17.04
N ALA A 175 6.44 4.00 -15.79
CA ALA A 175 5.66 4.56 -14.69
C ALA A 175 5.33 6.05 -14.89
N ASN A 176 6.31 6.84 -15.31
CA ASN A 176 6.13 8.26 -15.60
C ASN A 176 5.20 8.51 -16.79
N ASP A 177 5.28 7.70 -17.85
CA ASP A 177 4.36 7.80 -18.98
C ASP A 177 2.91 7.53 -18.54
N ILE A 178 2.69 6.54 -17.65
CA ILE A 178 1.37 6.26 -17.05
C ILE A 178 0.91 7.44 -16.18
N GLU A 179 1.78 8.04 -15.35
CA GLU A 179 1.44 9.21 -14.53
C GLU A 179 0.97 10.38 -15.40
N ILE A 180 1.70 10.68 -16.48
CA ILE A 180 1.34 11.73 -17.45
C ILE A 180 0.00 11.40 -18.11
N ARG A 181 -0.20 10.16 -18.57
CA ARG A 181 -1.44 9.69 -19.19
C ARG A 181 -2.66 9.87 -18.28
N LEU A 182 -2.53 9.49 -17.02
CA LEU A 182 -3.61 9.60 -16.04
C LEU A 182 -3.87 11.07 -15.65
N ALA A 183 -2.81 11.88 -15.53
CA ALA A 183 -2.95 13.30 -15.23
C ALA A 183 -3.61 14.09 -16.38
N ASP A 184 -3.31 13.77 -17.64
CA ASP A 184 -3.91 14.38 -18.84
C ASP A 184 -5.43 14.12 -18.95
N GLN A 185 -5.90 13.05 -18.31
CA GLN A 185 -7.31 12.66 -18.24
C GLN A 185 -7.97 13.04 -16.90
N ASP A 186 -7.28 13.80 -16.02
CA ASP A 186 -7.72 14.12 -14.66
C ASP A 186 -8.04 12.89 -13.78
N LEU A 187 -7.43 11.74 -14.07
CA LEU A 187 -7.62 10.47 -13.35
C LEU A 187 -6.61 10.27 -12.21
N LEU A 188 -5.50 11.01 -12.19
CA LEU A 188 -4.47 10.91 -11.14
C LEU A 188 -4.72 11.96 -10.04
N PRO A 189 -5.24 11.60 -8.86
CA PRO A 189 -5.63 12.58 -7.86
C PRO A 189 -4.43 13.32 -7.26
N ARG A 190 -4.67 14.58 -6.86
CA ARG A 190 -3.72 15.34 -6.04
C ARG A 190 -3.85 14.93 -4.58
N PHE A 191 -2.77 15.05 -3.81
CA PHE A 191 -2.83 14.77 -2.37
C PHE A 191 -3.80 15.67 -1.61
N ALA A 192 -4.05 16.88 -2.11
CA ALA A 192 -5.00 17.83 -1.51
C ALA A 192 -6.48 17.47 -1.74
N ASP A 193 -6.76 16.60 -2.71
CA ASP A 193 -8.11 16.20 -3.10
C ASP A 193 -8.54 14.86 -2.46
N LEU A 194 -7.65 14.24 -1.64
CA LEU A 194 -7.84 12.94 -0.97
C LEU A 194 -8.34 13.07 0.47
#